data_AF-A0A7R9TFQ9-F1
#
_entry.id   AF-A0A7R9TFQ9-F1
#
_cell.length_a   1.000
_cell.length_b   1.000
_cell.length_c   1.000
_cell.angle_alpha   90.00
_cell.angle_beta   90.00
_cell.angle_gamma   90.00
#
_symmetry.space_group_name_H-M   'P 1'
#
loop_
_entity.id
_entity.type
_entity.pdbx_description
1 polymer ?
#
loop_
_entity_poly.entity_id
_entity_poly.type
_entity_poly.pdbx_seq_one_letter_code
_entity_poly.pdbx_strand_id
1 'polypeptide(L)'
;TRTHTHTRTHTHVGGMADWSQVEVACLEVRAPWAAALLDGSKPVETRTYALPPALVGARLLVLESAEGDGAASATPDYVDCETGGLAVAAADAVASGALHVAGEVVFDASFEYASEAEWAADEARHRVGAADASFSWAAVRARGGGEARVHGW
;
A
#
# COMPACT_ATOMS: atom_id res chain seq x y z
N THR A 1 -4.93 -1.96 46.24
CA THR A 1 -4.52 -1.52 44.89
C THR A 1 -4.58 -2.73 43.99
N ARG A 2 -5.60 -2.82 43.12
CA ARG A 2 -5.90 -4.03 42.33
C ARG A 2 -5.43 -3.80 40.90
N THR A 3 -4.22 -4.26 40.61
CA THR A 3 -3.62 -4.20 39.27
C THR A 3 -4.45 -5.07 38.33
N HIS A 4 -5.15 -4.45 37.39
CA HIS A 4 -5.81 -5.16 36.30
C HIS A 4 -4.75 -5.46 35.24
N THR A 5 -4.28 -6.70 35.19
CA THR A 5 -3.53 -7.21 34.04
C THR A 5 -4.53 -7.51 32.94
N HIS A 6 -4.62 -6.62 31.93
CA HIS A 6 -5.32 -6.92 30.69
C HIS A 6 -4.41 -7.81 29.84
N THR A 7 -4.62 -9.12 29.90
CA THR A 7 -4.07 -10.04 28.89
C THR A 7 -4.93 -9.91 27.65
N ARG A 8 -4.55 -9.04 26.71
CA ARG A 8 -5.20 -8.98 25.40
C ARG A 8 -4.66 -10.13 24.57
N THR A 9 -5.49 -11.16 24.39
CA THR A 9 -5.22 -12.30 23.54
C THR A 9 -5.00 -11.81 22.10
N HIS A 10 -3.83 -12.07 21.53
CA HIS A 10 -3.57 -11.86 20.10
C HIS A 10 -4.55 -12.72 19.31
N THR A 11 -5.59 -12.09 18.78
CA THR A 11 -6.46 -12.70 17.78
C THR A 11 -5.86 -12.30 16.44
N HIS A 12 -5.46 -13.29 15.65
CA HIS A 12 -5.22 -13.12 14.23
C HIS A 12 -6.55 -12.71 13.60
N VAL A 13 -6.79 -11.40 13.47
CA VAL A 13 -8.03 -10.90 12.91
C VAL A 13 -7.89 -10.95 11.39
N GLY A 14 -8.46 -11.99 10.79
CA GLY A 14 -8.78 -12.04 9.36
C GLY A 14 -9.91 -11.06 9.00
N GLY A 15 -9.77 -9.79 9.41
CA GLY A 15 -10.73 -8.72 9.21
C GLY A 15 -10.00 -7.39 9.23
N MET A 16 -10.25 -6.58 8.19
CA MET A 16 -9.71 -5.23 7.99
C MET A 16 -9.50 -4.47 9.31
N ALA A 17 -8.28 -3.95 9.51
CA ALA A 17 -7.93 -3.15 10.68
C ALA A 17 -8.95 -2.01 10.90
N ASP A 18 -9.25 -1.71 12.16
CA ASP A 18 -9.99 -0.50 12.52
C ASP A 18 -9.11 0.72 12.23
N TRP A 19 -9.27 1.29 11.03
CA TRP A 19 -8.53 2.44 10.54
C TRP A 19 -8.69 3.69 11.43
N SER A 20 -9.66 3.72 12.35
CA SER A 20 -9.82 4.84 13.29
C SER A 20 -8.68 4.94 14.32
N GLN A 21 -7.91 3.88 14.50
CA GLN A 21 -6.76 3.83 15.43
C GLN A 21 -5.42 4.09 14.73
N VAL A 22 -5.43 4.36 13.43
CA VAL A 22 -4.21 4.62 12.65
C VAL A 22 -3.83 6.09 12.78
N GLU A 23 -2.72 6.37 13.47
CA GLU A 23 -2.19 7.73 13.60
C GLU A 23 -1.45 8.20 12.33
N VAL A 24 -0.78 7.27 11.64
CA VAL A 24 -0.03 7.54 10.41
C VAL A 24 -0.31 6.42 9.42
N ALA A 25 -0.84 6.79 8.25
CA ALA A 25 -1.00 5.88 7.12
C ALA A 25 0.17 6.04 6.15
N CYS A 26 0.70 4.91 5.69
CA CYS A 26 1.83 4.86 4.77
C CYS A 26 1.45 4.05 3.54
N LEU A 27 2.02 4.43 2.40
CA LEU A 27 1.96 3.70 1.15
C LEU A 27 3.38 3.26 0.77
N GLU A 28 3.65 1.96 0.80
CA GLU A 28 4.85 1.45 0.17
C GLU A 28 4.71 1.56 -1.35
N VAL A 29 5.70 2.19 -1.98
CA VAL A 29 5.80 2.33 -3.44
C VAL A 29 7.23 2.06 -3.85
N ARG A 30 7.43 1.22 -4.86
CA ARG A 30 8.77 0.99 -5.40
C ARG A 30 9.19 2.10 -6.37
N ALA A 31 10.50 2.33 -6.48
CA ALA A 31 11.05 3.04 -7.64
C ALA A 31 10.71 2.31 -8.96
N PRO A 32 10.44 3.02 -10.08
CA PRO A 32 10.39 4.49 -10.22
C PRO A 32 9.01 5.11 -9.92
N TRP A 33 8.05 4.33 -9.42
CA TRP A 33 6.65 4.76 -9.28
C TRP A 33 6.45 5.78 -8.16
N ALA A 34 7.28 5.77 -7.12
CA ALA A 34 7.16 6.72 -6.02
C ALA A 34 7.41 8.15 -6.52
N ALA A 35 8.49 8.36 -7.30
CA ALA A 35 8.76 9.63 -7.96
C ALA A 35 7.61 10.07 -8.88
N ALA A 36 7.06 9.14 -9.68
CA ALA A 36 5.95 9.44 -10.58
C ALA A 36 4.63 9.77 -9.85
N LEU A 37 4.38 9.23 -8.66
CA LEU A 37 3.25 9.63 -7.83
C LEU A 37 3.48 11.03 -7.24
N LEU A 38 4.68 11.29 -6.73
CA LEU A 38 5.02 12.55 -6.06
C LEU A 38 5.09 13.75 -7.01
N ASP A 39 5.50 13.54 -8.26
CA ASP A 39 5.49 14.59 -9.29
C ASP A 39 4.12 14.72 -10.02
N GLY A 40 3.15 13.88 -9.65
CA GLY A 40 1.78 13.87 -10.19
C GLY A 40 1.67 13.31 -11.61
N SER A 41 2.76 12.79 -12.16
CA SER A 41 2.79 12.33 -13.54
C SER A 41 2.19 10.91 -13.69
N LYS A 42 2.08 10.15 -12.59
CA LYS A 42 1.22 8.98 -12.38
C LYS A 42 0.12 9.34 -11.38
N PRO A 43 -1.02 9.90 -11.82
CA PRO A 43 -2.09 10.31 -10.90
C PRO A 43 -2.97 9.17 -10.38
N VAL A 44 -2.75 7.92 -10.81
CA VAL A 44 -3.56 6.76 -10.38
C VAL A 44 -2.65 5.66 -9.86
N GLU A 45 -2.87 5.23 -8.61
CA GLU A 45 -2.21 4.04 -8.05
C GLU A 45 -3.11 2.81 -8.18
N THR A 46 -2.56 1.67 -8.60
CA THR A 46 -3.34 0.45 -8.83
C THR A 46 -3.13 -0.57 -7.72
N ARG A 47 -4.21 -1.08 -7.14
CA ARG A 47 -4.21 -2.05 -6.03
C ARG A 47 -5.20 -3.18 -6.26
N THR A 48 -5.02 -4.30 -5.56
CA THR A 48 -5.99 -5.42 -5.52
C THR A 48 -7.16 -5.18 -4.57
N TYR A 49 -7.18 -4.03 -3.90
CA TYR A 49 -8.19 -3.65 -2.93
C TYR A 49 -8.48 -2.14 -3.03
N ALA A 50 -9.71 -1.76 -2.70
CA ALA A 50 -10.11 -0.36 -2.66
C ALA A 50 -9.35 0.40 -1.56
N LEU A 51 -9.13 1.71 -1.77
CA LEU A 51 -8.63 2.56 -0.70
C LEU A 51 -9.64 2.49 0.46
N PRO A 52 -9.21 2.19 1.69
CA PRO A 52 -10.09 2.20 2.84
C PRO A 52 -10.83 3.55 2.93
N PRO A 53 -12.16 3.58 3.13
CA PRO A 53 -12.91 4.83 3.15
C PRO A 53 -12.40 5.88 4.15
N ALA A 54 -11.79 5.44 5.25
CA ALA A 54 -11.17 6.33 6.25
C ALA A 54 -9.92 7.07 5.75
N LEU A 55 -9.28 6.58 4.67
CA LEU A 55 -8.07 7.16 4.09
C LEU A 55 -8.35 8.06 2.87
N VAL A 56 -9.60 8.12 2.39
CA VAL A 56 -9.99 9.05 1.32
C VAL A 56 -9.81 10.49 1.82
N GLY A 57 -8.98 11.28 1.13
CA GLY A 57 -8.63 12.64 1.52
C GLY A 57 -7.63 12.73 2.68
N ALA A 58 -7.16 11.61 3.23
CA ALA A 58 -6.08 11.60 4.23
C ALA A 58 -4.71 11.75 3.57
N ARG A 59 -3.74 12.27 4.32
CA ARG A 59 -2.33 12.32 3.89
C ARG A 59 -1.69 10.96 4.16
N LEU A 60 -1.12 10.35 3.14
CA LEU A 60 -0.36 9.10 3.23
C LEU A 60 1.11 9.41 3.00
N LEU A 61 2.00 8.90 3.87
CA LEU A 61 3.44 8.95 3.62
C LEU A 61 3.81 7.95 2.53
N VAL A 62 4.59 8.38 1.54
CA VAL A 62 5.17 7.47 0.55
C VAL A 62 6.46 6.90 1.11
N LEU A 63 6.48 5.59 1.33
CA LEU A 63 7.68 4.84 1.71
C LEU A 63 8.26 4.22 0.44
N GLU A 64 9.35 4.79 -0.06
CA GLU A 64 10.02 4.27 -1.25
C GLU A 64 10.97 3.12 -0.89
N SER A 65 10.74 1.95 -1.48
CA SER A 65 11.67 0.82 -1.47
C SER A 65 12.54 0.81 -2.74
N ALA A 66 13.78 0.33 -2.58
CA ALA A 66 14.72 0.17 -3.69
C ALA A 66 14.18 -0.77 -4.78
N GLU A 67 14.65 -0.61 -6.02
CA GLU A 67 14.28 -1.51 -7.12
C GLU A 67 14.65 -2.97 -6.82
N GLY A 68 13.77 -3.90 -7.19
CA GLY A 68 13.98 -5.34 -7.04
C GLY A 68 13.09 -6.18 -7.98
N ASP A 69 13.42 -7.46 -8.12
CA ASP A 69 12.90 -8.36 -9.18
C ASP A 69 11.47 -8.91 -8.94
N GLY A 70 10.74 -8.42 -7.94
CA GLY A 70 9.44 -9.02 -7.55
C GLY A 70 8.40 -8.06 -6.97
N ALA A 71 7.12 -8.41 -7.12
CA ALA A 71 5.96 -7.64 -6.64
C ALA A 71 5.67 -7.78 -5.13
N ALA A 72 6.61 -8.32 -4.35
CA ALA A 72 6.44 -8.53 -2.92
C ALA A 72 6.65 -7.23 -2.13
N SER A 73 5.79 -6.97 -1.15
CA SER A 73 5.92 -5.88 -0.19
C SER A 73 7.20 -6.05 0.62
N ALA A 74 8.01 -5.00 0.76
CA ALA A 74 9.11 -4.98 1.72
C ALA A 74 8.62 -4.71 3.15
N THR A 75 7.36 -4.30 3.31
CA THR A 75 6.77 -3.90 4.59
C THR A 75 5.60 -4.79 5.03
N PRO A 76 5.38 -4.94 6.35
CA PRO A 76 4.17 -5.57 6.90
C PRO A 76 2.94 -4.64 6.79
N ASP A 77 1.73 -5.22 6.78
CA ASP A 77 0.46 -4.48 6.66
C ASP A 77 0.16 -3.54 7.85
N TYR A 78 0.72 -3.82 9.03
CA TYR A 78 0.55 -3.01 10.23
C TYR A 78 1.80 -3.06 11.11
N VAL A 79 2.09 -1.92 11.75
CA VAL A 79 3.15 -1.79 12.75
C VAL A 79 2.54 -1.21 14.02
N ASP A 80 2.56 -1.99 15.10
CA ASP A 80 2.20 -1.51 16.43
C ASP A 80 3.33 -0.64 17.00
N CYS A 81 3.01 0.60 17.37
CA CYS A 81 3.95 1.54 17.98
C CYS A 81 4.16 1.27 19.49
N GLU A 82 3.26 0.55 20.18
CA GLU A 82 3.36 0.31 21.62
C GLU A 82 4.31 -0.84 21.98
N THR A 83 4.38 -1.89 21.14
CA THR A 83 5.20 -3.08 21.44
C THR A 83 6.63 -2.98 20.89
N GLY A 84 7.00 -1.91 20.17
CA GLY A 84 8.36 -1.55 19.77
C GLY A 84 9.11 -2.51 18.84
N GLY A 85 8.71 -3.77 18.70
CA GLY A 85 9.49 -4.79 17.99
C GLY A 85 9.50 -4.67 16.45
N LEU A 86 8.48 -4.04 15.85
CA LEU A 86 8.34 -3.89 14.39
C LEU A 86 8.39 -2.42 13.92
N ALA A 87 8.11 -1.45 14.80
CA ALA A 87 8.50 -0.06 14.59
C ALA A 87 10.03 0.02 14.40
N VAL A 88 10.76 -0.87 15.07
CA VAL A 88 12.19 -1.10 14.84
C VAL A 88 12.48 -1.65 13.45
N ALA A 89 11.67 -2.53 12.85
CA ALA A 89 11.95 -3.02 11.49
C ALA A 89 11.74 -1.96 10.39
N ALA A 90 10.67 -1.16 10.48
CA ALA A 90 10.49 -0.02 9.56
C ALA A 90 11.52 1.09 9.85
N ALA A 91 11.83 1.38 11.12
CA ALA A 91 12.87 2.33 11.48
C ALA A 91 14.27 1.84 11.13
N ASP A 92 14.55 0.54 11.21
CA ASP A 92 15.81 -0.10 10.81
C ASP A 92 15.90 -0.15 9.28
N ALA A 93 14.80 -0.40 8.58
CA ALA A 93 14.76 -0.28 7.12
C ALA A 93 15.00 1.18 6.70
N VAL A 94 14.46 2.16 7.42
CA VAL A 94 14.76 3.59 7.22
C VAL A 94 16.20 3.93 7.59
N ALA A 95 16.72 3.43 8.70
CA ALA A 95 18.07 3.68 9.18
C ALA A 95 19.14 2.99 8.32
N SER A 96 18.81 1.82 7.74
CA SER A 96 19.67 1.09 6.80
C SER A 96 19.55 1.59 5.36
N GLY A 97 18.59 2.46 5.07
CA GLY A 97 18.33 3.00 3.73
C GLY A 97 17.59 2.04 2.80
N ALA A 98 17.04 0.94 3.31
CA ALA A 98 16.22 -0.01 2.55
C ALA A 98 14.81 0.54 2.23
N LEU A 99 14.31 1.45 3.06
CA LEU A 99 13.10 2.24 2.83
C LEU A 99 13.43 3.70 3.12
N HIS A 100 12.83 4.64 2.40
CA HIS A 100 12.90 6.05 2.83
C HIS A 100 11.56 6.75 2.63
N VAL A 101 11.27 7.71 3.49
CA VAL A 101 10.09 8.57 3.33
C VAL A 101 10.39 9.53 2.17
N ALA A 102 9.78 9.27 1.02
CA ALA A 102 10.02 10.03 -0.21
C ALA A 102 9.15 11.29 -0.29
N GLY A 103 7.99 11.29 0.37
CA GLY A 103 7.09 12.42 0.40
C GLY A 103 5.70 12.01 0.88
N GLU A 104 4.69 12.75 0.45
CA GLU A 104 3.31 12.51 0.84
C GLU A 104 2.37 12.64 -0.35
N VAL A 105 1.29 11.86 -0.33
CA VAL A 105 0.24 11.87 -1.34
C VAL A 105 -1.14 11.92 -0.68
N VAL A 106 -2.12 12.41 -1.43
CA VAL A 106 -3.54 12.40 -1.05
C VAL A 106 -4.31 11.80 -2.22
N PHE A 107 -5.09 10.76 -1.95
CA PHE A 107 -6.03 10.18 -2.90
C PHE A 107 -7.44 10.69 -2.56
N ASP A 108 -8.11 11.30 -3.53
CA ASP A 108 -9.44 11.89 -3.35
C ASP A 108 -10.58 10.92 -3.68
N ALA A 109 -10.27 9.77 -4.31
CA ALA A 109 -11.23 8.78 -4.73
C ALA A 109 -10.65 7.36 -4.67
N SER A 110 -11.53 6.38 -4.81
CA SER A 110 -11.15 5.01 -5.18
C SER A 110 -12.24 4.41 -6.04
N PHE A 111 -11.83 3.70 -7.09
CA PHE A 111 -12.73 3.07 -8.06
C PHE A 111 -12.23 1.69 -8.44
N GLU A 112 -13.13 0.86 -8.95
CA GLU A 112 -12.82 -0.47 -9.48
C GLU A 112 -12.89 -0.42 -11.00
N TYR A 113 -11.86 -0.94 -11.68
CA TYR A 113 -11.91 -1.14 -13.12
C TYR A 113 -12.83 -2.31 -13.44
N ALA A 114 -13.80 -2.10 -14.32
CA ALA A 114 -14.75 -3.14 -14.71
C ALA A 114 -14.13 -4.20 -15.63
N SER A 115 -13.05 -3.87 -16.34
CA SER A 115 -12.41 -4.78 -17.29
C SER A 115 -10.94 -4.45 -17.57
N GLU A 116 -10.21 -5.42 -18.13
CA GLU A 116 -8.84 -5.23 -18.62
C GLU A 116 -8.75 -4.15 -19.70
N ALA A 117 -9.78 -4.02 -20.55
CA ALA A 117 -9.83 -3.01 -21.58
C ALA A 117 -9.94 -1.60 -21.00
N GLU A 118 -10.70 -1.43 -19.92
CA GLU A 118 -10.81 -0.15 -19.22
C GLU A 118 -9.48 0.21 -18.53
N TRP A 119 -8.88 -0.77 -17.84
CA TRP A 119 -7.55 -0.60 -17.25
C TRP A 119 -6.50 -0.24 -18.30
N ALA A 120 -6.42 -0.97 -19.42
CA ALA A 120 -5.47 -0.68 -20.49
C ALA A 120 -5.71 0.70 -21.15
N ALA A 121 -6.97 1.15 -21.23
CA ALA A 121 -7.27 2.50 -21.71
C ALA A 121 -6.79 3.60 -20.75
N ASP A 122 -6.61 3.28 -19.45
CA ASP A 122 -6.12 4.20 -18.43
C ASP A 122 -4.58 4.12 -18.23
N GLU A 123 -3.86 3.41 -19.10
CA GLU A 123 -2.41 3.22 -19.01
C GLU A 123 -1.64 4.55 -18.90
N ALA A 124 -2.11 5.60 -19.58
CA ALA A 124 -1.48 6.92 -19.49
C ALA A 124 -1.49 7.51 -18.07
N ARG A 125 -2.43 7.10 -17.21
CA ARG A 125 -2.60 7.60 -15.84
C ARG A 125 -1.93 6.72 -14.81
N HIS A 126 -2.10 5.40 -14.89
CA HIS A 126 -1.46 4.49 -13.93
C HIS A 126 -0.06 4.02 -14.37
N ARG A 127 0.32 4.24 -15.63
CA ARG A 127 1.65 3.96 -16.23
C ARG A 127 2.14 2.51 -16.20
N VAL A 128 1.26 1.57 -15.88
CA VAL A 128 1.63 0.15 -15.87
C VAL A 128 1.29 -0.43 -17.22
N GLY A 129 2.31 -0.77 -18.01
CA GLY A 129 2.09 -1.38 -19.32
C GLY A 129 1.50 -2.79 -19.20
N ALA A 130 0.71 -3.20 -20.19
CA ALA A 130 0.11 -4.55 -20.21
C ALA A 130 1.15 -5.69 -20.19
N ALA A 131 2.39 -5.43 -20.64
CA ALA A 131 3.50 -6.39 -20.62
C ALA A 131 4.27 -6.44 -19.29
N ASP A 132 3.91 -5.62 -18.30
CA ASP A 132 4.58 -5.62 -17.00
C ASP A 132 4.31 -6.95 -16.25
N ALA A 133 5.37 -7.73 -16.03
CA ALA A 133 5.26 -9.05 -15.41
C ALA A 133 4.82 -9.01 -13.93
N SER A 134 4.97 -7.86 -13.28
CA SER A 134 4.69 -7.67 -11.85
C SER A 134 3.37 -6.95 -11.60
N PHE A 135 2.98 -6.01 -12.46
CA PHE A 135 1.85 -5.12 -12.16
C PHE A 135 0.75 -5.11 -13.23
N SER A 136 0.92 -5.83 -14.34
CA SER A 136 -0.14 -5.98 -15.35
C SER A 136 -1.43 -6.54 -14.74
N TRP A 137 -2.55 -6.26 -15.41
CA TRP A 137 -3.86 -6.83 -15.09
C TRP A 137 -3.80 -8.34 -14.79
N ALA A 138 -3.14 -9.11 -15.67
CA ALA A 138 -2.97 -10.55 -15.49
C ALA A 138 -2.14 -10.89 -14.24
N ALA A 139 -1.04 -10.18 -14.00
CA ALA A 139 -0.18 -10.41 -12.84
C ALA A 139 -0.91 -10.13 -11.52
N VAL A 140 -1.67 -9.02 -11.48
CA VAL A 140 -2.48 -8.61 -10.32
C VAL A 140 -3.58 -9.63 -10.04
N ARG A 141 -4.30 -10.07 -11.08
CA ARG A 141 -5.35 -11.09 -10.93
C ARG A 141 -4.80 -12.45 -10.51
N ALA A 142 -3.68 -12.88 -11.08
CA ALA A 142 -3.05 -14.15 -10.72
C ALA A 142 -2.68 -14.19 -9.23
N ARG A 143 -2.12 -13.10 -8.68
CA ARG A 143 -1.76 -13.02 -7.26
C ARG A 143 -2.96 -13.14 -6.33
N GLY A 144 -4.09 -12.53 -6.68
CA GLY A 144 -5.29 -12.57 -5.86
C GLY A 144 -6.27 -13.69 -6.25
N GLY A 145 -5.77 -14.82 -6.77
CA GLY A 145 -6.57 -16.03 -6.97
C GLY A 145 -7.49 -16.00 -8.19
N GLY A 146 -7.21 -15.18 -9.20
CA GLY A 146 -7.97 -15.10 -10.45
C GLY A 146 -9.25 -14.26 -10.36
N GLU A 147 -9.83 -14.07 -9.18
CA GLU A 147 -11.01 -13.21 -8.96
C GLU A 147 -10.67 -11.80 -8.49
N ALA A 148 -9.39 -11.49 -8.29
CA ALA A 148 -9.01 -10.20 -7.76
C ALA A 148 -9.46 -9.04 -8.65
N ARG A 149 -10.03 -8.05 -7.98
CA ARG A 149 -10.47 -6.79 -8.55
C ARG A 149 -9.28 -5.85 -8.61
N VAL A 150 -9.20 -5.06 -9.67
CA VAL A 150 -8.18 -4.01 -9.79
C VAL A 150 -8.84 -2.69 -9.45
N HIS A 151 -8.27 -1.98 -8.50
CA HIS A 151 -8.75 -0.68 -8.05
C HIS A 151 -7.76 0.41 -8.41
N GLY A 152 -8.27 1.55 -8.83
CA GLY A 152 -7.54 2.82 -8.87
C GLY A 152 -7.74 3.57 -7.55
N TRP A 153 -6.66 4.11 -7.02
CA TRP A 153 -6.65 5.13 -5.97
C TRP A 153 -6.25 6.45 -6.63
#